data_AF-A0A1G1M1I5-F1
#
_entry.id   AF-A0A1G1M1I5-F1
#
_cell.length_a   1.000
_cell.length_b   1.000
_cell.length_c   1.000
_cell.angle_alpha   90.00
_cell.angle_beta   90.00
_cell.angle_gamma   90.00
#
_symmetry.space_group_name_H-M   'P 1'
#
loop_
_entity.id
_entity.type
_entity.pdbx_description
1 polymer ?
#
loop_
_entity_poly.entity_id
_entity_poly.type
_entity_poly.pdbx_seq_one_letter_code
_entity_poly.pdbx_strand_id
1 'polypeptide(L)'
;MNVRLFFSSFIITVSIFVIFCIPTGLAKPGLASSKEAFSKIFQQGQIINQGTKFERQLRFGDAIAKYEEATSPQYLMEDRNKSYPLWRTNHIFRYQGEYQKALIGLDWFRQYGPKSNSLFEEEQKLKALIEWKNTGNKQSICEFINSIKNKYKDWFPPHKLVPISTTYMSDIAELYDLIGDYDSGIKWVESFREKDSKDKRTQDEYAALLRAFEESKQGMPKICGDDGKYCVGRATARLIQSDYF
;
A
#
# COMPACT_ATOMS: atom_id res chain seq x y z
N MET A 1 -44.09 14.31 26.23
CA MET A 1 -43.55 15.68 26.29
C MET A 1 -42.81 15.82 27.61
N ASN A 2 -41.48 15.67 27.61
CA ASN A 2 -40.65 15.89 28.80
C ASN A 2 -39.36 16.56 28.33
N VAL A 3 -39.17 17.79 28.78
CA VAL A 3 -38.03 18.65 28.53
C VAL A 3 -36.98 18.37 29.61
N ARG A 4 -35.75 18.04 29.21
CA ARG A 4 -34.55 18.20 30.04
C ARG A 4 -33.40 18.76 29.19
N LEU A 5 -33.23 20.08 29.33
CA LEU A 5 -31.98 20.84 29.24
C LEU A 5 -31.07 20.39 30.42
N PHE A 6 -29.74 20.49 30.50
CA PHE A 6 -28.68 21.15 29.74
C PHE A 6 -27.32 20.67 30.33
N PHE A 7 -26.26 20.76 29.52
CA PHE A 7 -24.84 21.07 29.85
C PHE A 7 -23.87 20.07 30.54
N SER A 8 -22.63 20.17 30.01
CA SER A 8 -21.32 19.80 30.58
C SER A 8 -20.90 18.33 30.36
N SER A 9 -19.72 17.97 29.86
CA SER A 9 -18.47 18.69 29.63
C SER A 9 -17.68 18.02 28.50
N PHE A 10 -17.11 18.85 27.63
CA PHE A 10 -16.09 18.48 26.66
C PHE A 10 -14.76 18.30 27.43
N ILE A 11 -14.21 17.09 27.48
CA ILE A 11 -12.82 16.84 27.89
C ILE A 11 -12.14 16.16 26.71
N ILE A 12 -11.39 16.95 25.96
CA ILE A 12 -10.40 16.46 24.99
C ILE A 12 -9.14 16.15 25.80
N THR A 13 -8.91 14.87 26.08
CA THR A 13 -7.61 14.42 26.59
C THR A 13 -6.67 14.28 25.39
N VAL A 14 -5.93 15.34 25.08
CA VAL A 14 -4.76 15.27 24.19
C VAL A 14 -3.66 14.55 24.96
N SER A 15 -3.51 13.25 24.72
CA SER A 15 -2.36 12.50 25.23
C SER A 15 -1.11 12.89 24.44
N ILE A 16 -0.48 14.00 24.84
CA ILE A 16 0.89 14.34 24.47
C ILE A 16 1.79 13.32 25.18
N PHE A 17 2.42 12.44 24.40
CA PHE A 17 3.53 11.61 24.84
C PHE A 17 4.74 12.53 25.11
N VAL A 18 4.79 13.16 26.30
CA VAL A 18 6.01 13.77 26.82
C VAL A 18 6.85 12.63 27.41
N ILE A 19 7.82 12.16 26.65
CA ILE A 19 8.86 11.28 27.17
C ILE A 19 9.70 12.10 28.16
N PHE A 20 9.58 11.75 29.44
CA PHE A 20 10.42 12.25 30.53
C PHE A 20 11.89 11.91 30.27
N CYS A 21 12.70 12.92 29.99
CA CYS A 21 14.15 12.85 30.17
C CYS A 21 14.47 13.02 31.66
N ILE A 22 14.69 11.91 32.36
CA ILE A 22 15.42 11.92 33.64
C ILE A 22 16.88 11.55 33.33
N PRO A 23 17.86 12.45 33.55
CA PRO A 23 19.26 12.14 33.34
C PRO A 23 19.80 11.48 34.61
N THR A 24 19.81 10.15 34.68
CA THR A 24 20.67 9.45 35.64
C THR A 24 22.04 9.24 35.01
N GLY A 25 23.04 9.82 35.66
CA GLY A 25 24.43 9.85 35.21
C GLY A 25 25.03 8.46 35.05
N LEU A 26 25.10 8.01 33.80
CA LEU A 26 26.15 7.14 33.25
C LEU A 26 26.32 7.61 31.81
N ALA A 27 27.44 8.26 31.49
CA ALA A 27 27.77 8.59 30.12
C ALA A 27 27.99 7.29 29.33
N LYS A 28 26.90 6.73 28.78
CA LYS A 28 26.96 5.60 27.86
C LYS A 28 27.67 6.07 26.58
N PRO A 29 28.59 5.28 26.01
CA PRO A 29 29.10 5.53 24.67
C PRO A 29 27.93 5.31 23.68
N GLY A 30 27.17 6.36 23.38
CA GLY A 30 25.91 6.21 22.65
C GLY A 30 25.29 7.48 22.05
N LEU A 31 25.91 8.65 22.21
CA LEU A 31 25.39 9.91 21.66
C LEU A 31 25.91 10.25 20.26
N ALA A 32 27.11 9.78 19.89
CA ALA A 32 27.64 9.96 18.54
C ALA A 32 27.03 8.95 17.55
N SER A 33 26.84 7.70 17.99
CA SER A 33 26.14 6.66 17.21
C SER A 33 24.67 7.01 16.99
N SER A 34 24.01 7.73 17.91
CA SER A 34 22.62 8.17 17.72
C SER A 34 22.48 9.30 16.69
N LYS A 35 23.44 10.24 16.61
CA LYS A 35 23.44 11.30 15.59
C LYS A 35 23.69 10.76 14.19
N GLU A 36 24.66 9.85 14.04
CA GLU A 36 24.93 9.20 12.74
C GLU A 36 23.74 8.33 12.30
N ALA A 37 23.20 7.49 13.19
CA ALA A 37 22.03 6.68 12.90
C ALA A 37 20.82 7.53 12.51
N PHE A 38 20.56 8.62 13.25
CA PHE A 38 19.49 9.56 12.91
C PHE A 38 19.72 10.21 11.55
N SER A 39 20.95 10.64 11.25
CA SER A 39 21.30 11.23 9.95
C SER A 39 21.04 10.26 8.80
N LYS A 40 21.43 8.98 8.95
CA LYS A 40 21.19 7.94 7.93
C LYS A 40 19.69 7.69 7.73
N ILE A 41 18.93 7.50 8.81
CA ILE A 41 17.47 7.31 8.76
C ILE A 41 16.79 8.50 8.07
N PHE A 42 17.18 9.72 8.43
CA PHE A 42 16.62 10.93 7.85
C PHE A 42 16.92 11.04 6.35
N GLN A 43 18.17 10.83 5.94
CA GLN A 43 18.57 10.85 4.53
C GLN A 43 17.87 9.77 3.73
N GLN A 44 17.83 8.53 4.23
CA GLN A 44 17.12 7.43 3.58
C GLN A 44 15.63 7.76 3.41
N GLY A 45 15.00 8.32 4.45
CA GLY A 45 13.61 8.76 4.41
C GLY A 45 13.35 9.83 3.34
N GLN A 46 14.27 10.78 3.15
CA GLN A 46 14.15 11.79 2.09
C GLN A 46 14.21 11.16 0.69
N ILE A 47 15.13 10.21 0.47
CA ILE A 47 15.25 9.50 -0.81
C ILE A 47 13.99 8.66 -1.08
N ILE A 48 13.51 7.92 -0.07
CA ILE A 48 12.27 7.13 -0.16
C ILE A 48 11.07 8.02 -0.51
N ASN A 49 10.94 9.18 0.13
CA ASN A 49 9.84 10.13 -0.15
C ASN A 49 9.90 10.64 -1.60
N GLN A 50 11.09 10.87 -2.15
CA GLN A 50 11.24 11.20 -3.57
C GLN A 50 10.80 10.04 -4.48
N GLY A 51 11.19 8.81 -4.14
CA GLY A 51 10.75 7.60 -4.86
C GLY A 51 9.23 7.47 -4.86
N THR A 52 8.58 7.63 -3.71
CA THR A 52 7.12 7.58 -3.58
C THR A 52 6.42 8.68 -4.38
N LYS A 53 7.00 9.88 -4.44
CA LYS A 53 6.49 10.96 -5.29
C LYS A 53 6.53 10.58 -6.77
N PHE A 54 7.63 9.99 -7.24
CA PHE A 54 7.73 9.52 -8.62
C PHE A 54 6.77 8.36 -8.91
N GLU A 55 6.60 7.43 -7.97
CA GLU A 55 5.65 6.32 -8.11
C GLU A 55 4.21 6.82 -8.28
N ARG A 56 3.81 7.82 -7.49
CA ARG A 56 2.50 8.50 -7.60
C ARG A 56 2.28 9.19 -8.93
N GLN A 57 3.35 9.64 -9.57
CA GLN A 57 3.34 10.22 -10.91
C GLN A 57 3.46 9.15 -12.01
N LEU A 58 3.43 7.87 -11.64
CA LEU A 58 3.67 6.72 -12.53
C LEU A 58 5.03 6.78 -13.25
N ARG A 59 5.98 7.56 -12.72
CA ARG A 59 7.37 7.66 -13.17
C ARG A 59 8.19 6.52 -12.58
N PHE A 60 7.81 5.30 -12.93
CA PHE A 60 8.31 4.09 -12.29
C PHE A 60 9.82 3.89 -12.40
N GLY A 61 10.44 4.30 -13.51
CA GLY A 61 11.90 4.25 -13.65
C GLY A 61 12.62 5.13 -12.63
N ASP A 62 12.16 6.37 -12.45
CA ASP A 62 12.74 7.30 -11.47
C ASP A 62 12.47 6.85 -10.03
N ALA A 63 11.29 6.27 -9.78
CA ALA A 63 10.95 5.70 -8.49
C ALA A 63 11.87 4.53 -8.11
N ILE A 64 12.08 3.57 -9.03
CA ILE A 64 13.01 2.45 -8.83
C ILE A 64 14.43 2.97 -8.58
N ALA A 65 14.92 3.94 -9.38
CA ALA A 65 16.25 4.51 -9.19
C ALA A 65 16.42 5.13 -7.79
N LYS A 66 15.38 5.79 -7.26
CA LYS A 66 15.40 6.32 -5.89
C LYS A 66 15.34 5.23 -4.83
N TYR A 67 14.55 4.18 -5.03
CA TYR A 67 14.52 3.06 -4.10
C TYR A 67 15.85 2.29 -4.08
N GLU A 68 16.49 2.10 -5.23
CA GLU A 68 17.85 1.54 -5.34
C GLU A 68 18.87 2.42 -4.60
N GLU A 69 18.85 3.74 -4.82
CA GLU A 69 19.68 4.70 -4.09
C GLU A 69 19.50 4.54 -2.57
N ALA A 70 18.26 4.44 -2.09
CA ALA A 70 17.93 4.23 -0.68
C ALA A 70 18.39 2.89 -0.09
N THR A 71 18.84 1.93 -0.92
CA THR A 71 19.46 0.67 -0.47
C THR A 71 21.00 0.73 -0.37
N SER A 72 21.60 1.87 -0.70
CA SER A 72 23.06 2.04 -0.64
C SER A 72 23.57 2.00 0.80
N PRO A 73 24.70 1.32 1.10
CA PRO A 73 25.21 1.17 2.47
C PRO A 73 25.39 2.48 3.25
N GLN A 74 25.70 3.58 2.57
CA GLN A 74 25.87 4.90 3.19
C GLN A 74 24.59 5.47 3.83
N TYR A 75 23.40 5.04 3.39
CA TYR A 75 22.10 5.47 3.92
C TYR A 75 21.47 4.43 4.86
N LEU A 76 22.08 3.26 5.01
CA LEU A 76 21.53 2.18 5.82
C LEU A 76 22.10 2.20 7.23
N MET A 77 21.21 2.15 8.21
CA MET A 77 21.59 1.84 9.58
C MET A 77 21.88 0.34 9.72
N GLU A 78 21.00 -0.49 9.16
CA GLU A 78 21.10 -1.96 9.15
C GLU A 78 20.59 -2.50 7.81
N ASP A 79 20.98 -3.72 7.43
CA ASP A 79 20.53 -4.33 6.18
C ASP A 79 19.00 -4.49 6.10
N ARG A 80 18.31 -4.68 7.23
CA ARG A 80 16.83 -4.77 7.28
C ARG A 80 16.13 -3.47 6.84
N ASN A 81 16.82 -2.34 6.86
CA ASN A 81 16.27 -1.06 6.37
C ASN A 81 16.09 -1.05 4.84
N LYS A 82 16.57 -2.07 4.13
CA LYS A 82 16.26 -2.30 2.70
C LYS A 82 14.82 -2.78 2.46
N SER A 83 14.13 -3.29 3.48
CA SER A 83 12.80 -3.92 3.32
C SER A 83 11.78 -3.02 2.62
N TYR A 84 11.62 -1.77 3.06
CA TYR A 84 10.65 -0.86 2.45
C TYR A 84 10.96 -0.52 0.98
N PRO A 85 12.16 -0.01 0.61
CA PRO A 85 12.47 0.29 -0.78
C PRO A 85 12.39 -0.95 -1.69
N LEU A 86 12.85 -2.12 -1.23
CA LEU A 86 12.72 -3.37 -2.00
C LEU A 86 11.25 -3.76 -2.21
N TRP A 87 10.40 -3.58 -1.19
CA TRP A 87 8.97 -3.88 -1.29
C TRP A 87 8.27 -2.97 -2.30
N ARG A 88 8.60 -1.67 -2.28
CA ARG A 88 8.09 -0.71 -3.26
C ARG A 88 8.58 -1.00 -4.68
N THR A 89 9.85 -1.36 -4.86
CA THR A 89 10.38 -1.81 -6.15
C THR A 89 9.62 -3.03 -6.70
N ASN A 90 9.31 -4.03 -5.85
CA ASN A 90 8.50 -5.18 -6.26
C ASN A 90 7.07 -4.80 -6.66
N HIS A 91 6.44 -3.88 -5.94
CA HIS A 91 5.13 -3.33 -6.32
C HIS A 91 5.18 -2.66 -7.69
N ILE A 92 6.22 -1.86 -7.95
CA ILE A 92 6.40 -1.22 -9.26
C ILE A 92 6.58 -2.25 -10.37
N PHE A 93 7.41 -3.27 -10.17
CA PHE A 93 7.54 -4.36 -11.16
C PHE A 93 6.19 -5.03 -11.45
N ARG A 94 5.35 -5.21 -10.43
CA ARG A 94 3.99 -5.72 -10.61
C ARG A 94 3.13 -4.75 -11.45
N TYR A 95 3.15 -3.45 -11.18
CA TYR A 95 2.41 -2.45 -11.99
C TYR A 95 2.89 -2.40 -13.45
N GLN A 96 4.18 -2.64 -13.68
CA GLN A 96 4.78 -2.72 -15.02
C GLN A 96 4.45 -4.03 -15.75
N GLY A 97 3.81 -5.00 -15.09
CA GLY A 97 3.58 -6.34 -15.63
C GLY A 97 4.83 -7.22 -15.65
N GLU A 98 5.91 -6.81 -14.98
CA GLU A 98 7.19 -7.51 -14.85
C GLU A 98 7.13 -8.53 -13.68
N TYR A 99 6.11 -9.38 -13.68
CA TYR A 99 5.77 -10.25 -12.55
C TYR A 99 6.89 -11.22 -12.15
N GLN A 100 7.69 -11.69 -13.11
CA GLN A 100 8.85 -12.53 -12.83
C GLN A 100 9.91 -11.79 -12.01
N LYS A 101 10.17 -10.51 -12.31
CA LYS A 101 11.10 -9.69 -11.53
C LYS A 101 10.58 -9.45 -10.12
N ALA A 102 9.29 -9.14 -9.98
CA ALA A 102 8.65 -9.01 -8.67
C ALA A 102 8.75 -10.30 -7.84
N LEU A 103 8.59 -11.47 -8.49
CA LEU A 103 8.66 -12.77 -7.82
C LEU A 103 10.08 -13.10 -7.33
N ILE A 104 11.11 -12.79 -8.14
CA ILE A 104 12.52 -12.91 -7.74
C ILE A 104 12.83 -11.97 -6.57
N GLY A 105 12.30 -10.75 -6.60
CA GLY A 105 12.50 -9.80 -5.50
C GLY A 105 11.91 -10.25 -4.17
N LEU A 106 11.07 -11.30 -4.13
CA LEU A 106 10.61 -11.91 -2.88
C LEU A 106 11.71 -12.73 -2.17
N ASP A 107 12.78 -13.15 -2.86
CA ASP A 107 13.85 -13.97 -2.28
C ASP A 107 14.55 -13.28 -1.10
N TRP A 108 14.78 -11.97 -1.21
CA TRP A 108 15.36 -11.19 -0.12
C TRP A 108 14.47 -11.25 1.13
N PHE A 109 13.15 -11.16 0.98
CA PHE A 109 12.20 -11.24 2.09
C PHE A 109 12.11 -12.65 2.68
N ARG A 110 12.30 -13.71 1.87
CA ARG A 110 12.38 -15.09 2.40
C ARG A 110 13.60 -15.29 3.28
N GLN A 111 14.72 -14.65 2.93
CA GLN A 111 15.99 -14.79 3.63
C GLN A 111 16.07 -13.91 4.89
N TYR A 112 15.61 -12.66 4.80
CA TYR A 112 15.83 -11.64 5.83
C TYR A 112 14.56 -11.08 6.46
N GLY A 113 13.39 -11.33 5.85
CA GLY A 113 12.10 -10.87 6.35
C GLY A 113 11.54 -11.78 7.45
N PRO A 114 10.55 -11.28 8.22
CA PRO A 114 9.80 -12.13 9.11
C PRO A 114 9.06 -13.21 8.30
N LYS A 115 9.02 -14.44 8.82
CA LYS A 115 8.17 -15.50 8.25
C LYS A 115 6.71 -15.08 8.46
N SER A 116 6.09 -14.50 7.43
CA SER A 116 4.71 -14.04 7.47
C SER A 116 3.88 -14.72 6.39
N ASN A 117 2.58 -14.89 6.68
CA ASN A 117 1.62 -15.34 5.68
C ASN A 117 1.52 -14.38 4.49
N SER A 118 1.80 -13.08 4.70
CA SER A 118 1.74 -12.07 3.64
C SER A 118 2.75 -12.34 2.51
N LEU A 119 3.94 -12.84 2.82
CA LEU A 119 4.93 -13.15 1.78
C LEU A 119 4.49 -14.33 0.90
N PHE A 120 3.90 -15.36 1.52
CA PHE A 120 3.32 -16.49 0.80
C PHE A 120 2.13 -16.04 -0.07
N GLU A 121 1.28 -15.17 0.44
CA GLU A 121 0.14 -14.60 -0.31
C GLU A 121 0.60 -13.77 -1.50
N GLU A 122 1.62 -12.92 -1.32
CA GLU A 122 2.22 -12.15 -2.41
C GLU A 122 2.79 -13.08 -3.49
N GLU A 123 3.47 -14.16 -3.11
CA GLU A 123 3.97 -15.16 -4.04
C GLU A 123 2.82 -15.82 -4.84
N GLN A 124 1.72 -16.19 -4.19
CA GLN A 124 0.55 -16.76 -4.89
C GLN A 124 -0.10 -15.74 -5.83
N LYS A 125 -0.21 -14.47 -5.42
CA LYS A 125 -0.69 -13.37 -6.28
C LYS A 125 0.16 -13.25 -7.54
N LEU A 126 1.48 -13.21 -7.40
CA LEU A 126 2.40 -13.08 -8.53
C LEU A 126 2.35 -14.30 -9.46
N LYS A 127 2.21 -15.52 -8.93
CA LYS A 127 2.02 -16.73 -9.76
C LYS A 127 0.73 -16.67 -10.57
N ALA A 128 -0.38 -16.26 -9.96
CA ALA A 128 -1.65 -16.08 -10.67
C ALA A 128 -1.53 -15.02 -11.78
N LEU A 129 -0.83 -13.90 -11.52
CA LEU A 129 -0.55 -12.86 -12.51
C LEU A 129 0.32 -13.35 -13.68
N ILE A 130 1.33 -14.17 -13.42
CA ILE A 130 2.16 -14.80 -14.46
C ILE A 130 1.30 -15.73 -15.33
N GLU A 131 0.48 -16.57 -14.72
CA GLU A 131 -0.40 -17.48 -15.46
C GLU A 131 -1.40 -16.73 -16.32
N TRP A 132 -2.06 -15.70 -15.77
CA TRP A 132 -2.98 -14.85 -16.51
C TRP A 132 -2.28 -14.15 -17.69
N LYS A 133 -1.08 -13.60 -17.48
CA LYS A 133 -0.29 -12.96 -18.55
C LYS A 133 0.05 -13.93 -19.68
N ASN A 134 0.37 -15.18 -19.35
CA ASN A 134 0.78 -16.19 -20.32
C ASN A 134 -0.39 -16.82 -21.07
N THR A 135 -1.55 -16.95 -20.44
CA THR A 135 -2.70 -17.70 -20.98
C THR A 135 -3.86 -16.81 -21.42
N GLY A 136 -3.94 -15.58 -20.92
CA GLY A 136 -5.12 -14.72 -21.01
C GLY A 136 -6.30 -15.17 -20.13
N ASN A 137 -6.19 -16.33 -19.45
CA ASN A 137 -7.26 -16.85 -18.62
C ASN A 137 -7.28 -16.15 -17.25
N LYS A 138 -8.41 -15.52 -16.92
CA LYS A 138 -8.61 -14.79 -15.65
C LYS A 138 -8.84 -15.70 -14.45
N GLN A 139 -9.05 -17.01 -14.67
CA GLN A 139 -9.42 -17.97 -13.64
C GLN A 139 -8.45 -17.99 -12.46
N SER A 140 -7.14 -18.01 -12.70
CA SER A 140 -6.12 -18.02 -11.63
C SER A 140 -6.20 -16.77 -10.73
N ILE A 141 -6.51 -15.61 -11.30
CA ILE A 141 -6.72 -14.36 -10.55
C ILE A 141 -8.00 -14.44 -9.73
N CYS A 142 -9.10 -14.92 -10.32
CA CYS A 142 -10.36 -15.08 -9.61
C CYS A 142 -10.25 -16.08 -8.45
N GLU A 143 -9.53 -17.19 -8.64
CA GLU A 143 -9.24 -18.18 -7.61
C GLU A 143 -8.40 -17.57 -6.47
N PHE A 144 -7.36 -16.79 -6.80
CA PHE A 144 -6.58 -16.06 -5.81
C PHE A 144 -7.47 -15.09 -5.00
N ILE A 145 -8.26 -14.24 -5.66
CA ILE A 145 -9.17 -13.29 -4.99
C ILE A 145 -10.13 -14.05 -4.05
N ASN A 146 -10.73 -15.13 -4.52
CA ASN A 146 -11.65 -15.94 -3.71
C ASN A 146 -10.94 -16.58 -2.50
N SER A 147 -9.70 -17.03 -2.67
CA SER A 147 -8.90 -17.58 -1.56
C SER A 147 -8.68 -16.55 -0.45
N ILE A 148 -8.33 -15.30 -0.80
CA ILE A 148 -8.14 -14.20 0.15
C ILE A 148 -9.46 -13.83 0.82
N LYS A 149 -10.53 -13.66 0.03
CA LYS A 149 -11.88 -13.35 0.53
C LYS A 149 -12.39 -14.41 1.52
N ASN A 150 -12.15 -15.69 1.25
CA ASN A 150 -12.58 -16.77 2.12
C ASN A 150 -11.72 -16.86 3.38
N LYS A 151 -10.39 -16.76 3.24
CA LYS A 151 -9.45 -16.82 4.36
C LYS A 151 -9.70 -15.70 5.38
N TYR A 152 -10.00 -14.50 4.89
CA TYR A 152 -10.20 -13.31 5.71
C TYR A 152 -11.65 -12.82 5.70
N LYS A 153 -12.63 -13.72 5.48
CA LYS A 153 -14.04 -13.37 5.38
C LYS A 153 -14.53 -12.53 6.57
N ASP A 154 -14.08 -12.87 7.78
CA ASP A 154 -14.47 -12.18 9.01
C ASP A 154 -13.84 -10.79 9.12
N TRP A 155 -12.89 -10.42 8.25
CA TRP A 155 -12.20 -9.13 8.24
C TRP A 155 -12.74 -8.21 7.14
N PHE A 156 -13.76 -8.65 6.40
CA PHE A 156 -14.35 -7.86 5.32
C PHE A 156 -15.81 -7.52 5.64
N PRO A 157 -16.37 -6.49 4.98
CA PRO A 157 -17.81 -6.25 5.01
C PRO A 157 -18.60 -7.52 4.64
N PRO A 158 -19.75 -7.78 5.30
CA PRO A 158 -20.44 -6.90 6.26
C PRO A 158 -19.92 -6.99 7.72
N HIS A 159 -18.94 -7.84 8.00
CA HIS A 159 -18.52 -8.18 9.36
C HIS A 159 -17.77 -7.02 10.05
N LYS A 160 -16.44 -7.01 10.03
CA LYS A 160 -15.60 -5.96 10.62
C LYS A 160 -14.61 -5.43 9.60
N LEU A 161 -14.20 -4.18 9.79
CA LEU A 161 -13.03 -3.62 9.14
C LEU A 161 -11.92 -3.57 10.20
N VAL A 162 -10.82 -4.27 9.93
CA VAL A 162 -9.58 -4.17 10.70
C VAL A 162 -8.56 -3.38 9.88
N PRO A 163 -7.48 -2.84 10.46
CA PRO A 163 -6.54 -1.99 9.71
C PRO A 163 -5.99 -2.63 8.42
N ILE A 164 -5.76 -3.94 8.41
CA ILE A 164 -5.27 -4.66 7.22
C ILE A 164 -6.35 -4.91 6.15
N SER A 165 -7.63 -4.73 6.47
CA SER A 165 -8.73 -4.92 5.52
C SER A 165 -8.61 -3.96 4.34
N THR A 166 -8.19 -2.72 4.58
CA THR A 166 -7.99 -1.71 3.52
C THR A 166 -6.86 -2.12 2.57
N THR A 167 -5.77 -2.73 3.08
CA THR A 167 -4.68 -3.23 2.24
C THR A 167 -5.17 -4.33 1.29
N TYR A 168 -5.90 -5.33 1.80
CA TYR A 168 -6.47 -6.38 0.95
C TYR A 168 -7.56 -5.86 0.02
N MET A 169 -8.30 -4.83 0.44
CA MET A 169 -9.27 -4.16 -0.42
C MET A 169 -8.59 -3.56 -1.65
N SER A 170 -7.52 -2.78 -1.44
CA SER A 170 -6.73 -2.15 -2.51
C SER A 170 -6.14 -3.20 -3.45
N ASP A 171 -5.55 -4.26 -2.92
CA ASP A 171 -4.98 -5.35 -3.71
C ASP A 171 -6.04 -6.04 -4.59
N ILE A 172 -7.21 -6.36 -4.03
CA ILE A 172 -8.30 -7.00 -4.78
C ILE A 172 -8.90 -6.05 -5.82
N ALA A 173 -9.08 -4.76 -5.48
CA ALA A 173 -9.56 -3.75 -6.41
C ALA A 173 -8.61 -3.60 -7.61
N GLU A 174 -7.31 -3.54 -7.36
CA GLU A 174 -6.30 -3.50 -8.42
C GLU A 174 -6.41 -4.71 -9.35
N LEU A 175 -6.58 -5.92 -8.80
CA LEU A 175 -6.72 -7.13 -9.62
C LEU A 175 -7.97 -7.10 -10.51
N TYR A 176 -9.10 -6.59 -10.00
CA TYR A 176 -10.31 -6.42 -10.81
C TYR A 176 -10.12 -5.41 -11.95
N ASP A 177 -9.44 -4.28 -11.70
CA ASP A 177 -9.13 -3.30 -12.73
C ASP A 177 -8.19 -3.89 -13.80
N LEU A 178 -7.18 -4.64 -13.35
CA LEU A 178 -6.19 -5.30 -14.21
C LEU A 178 -6.83 -6.31 -15.17
N ILE A 179 -7.73 -7.17 -14.68
CA ILE A 179 -8.41 -8.17 -15.50
C ILE A 179 -9.64 -7.60 -16.22
N GLY A 180 -10.01 -6.34 -16.00
CA GLY A 180 -11.16 -5.70 -16.61
C GLY A 180 -12.52 -6.22 -16.13
N ASP A 181 -12.60 -6.76 -14.91
CA ASP A 181 -13.87 -7.13 -14.27
C ASP A 181 -14.34 -5.98 -13.35
N TYR A 182 -14.72 -4.87 -14.00
CA TYR A 182 -15.03 -3.61 -13.34
C TYR A 182 -16.26 -3.69 -12.45
N ASP A 183 -17.28 -4.48 -12.83
CA ASP A 183 -18.51 -4.63 -12.04
C ASP A 183 -18.23 -5.29 -10.68
N SER A 184 -17.37 -6.30 -10.65
CA SER A 184 -16.93 -6.92 -9.40
C SER A 184 -16.06 -5.96 -8.57
N GLY A 185 -15.21 -5.18 -9.23
CA GLY A 185 -14.41 -4.13 -8.59
C GLY A 185 -15.26 -3.05 -7.90
N ILE A 186 -16.28 -2.53 -8.59
CA ILE A 186 -17.24 -1.55 -8.06
C ILE A 186 -17.93 -2.10 -6.81
N LYS A 187 -18.57 -3.27 -6.91
CA LYS A 187 -19.28 -3.90 -5.78
C LYS A 187 -18.36 -4.14 -4.58
N TRP A 188 -17.12 -4.55 -4.85
CA TRP A 188 -16.13 -4.76 -3.80
C TRP A 188 -15.82 -3.45 -3.06
N VAL A 189 -15.50 -2.38 -3.77
CA VAL A 189 -15.19 -1.07 -3.18
C VAL A 189 -16.40 -0.44 -2.48
N GLU A 190 -17.61 -0.58 -3.03
CA GLU A 190 -18.85 -0.10 -2.41
C GLU A 190 -19.07 -0.73 -1.04
N SER A 191 -18.86 -2.04 -0.92
CA SER A 191 -19.04 -2.74 0.36
C SER A 191 -18.13 -2.19 1.48
N PHE A 192 -16.92 -1.74 1.12
CA PHE A 192 -16.02 -1.07 2.06
C PHE A 192 -16.50 0.33 2.37
N ARG A 193 -16.80 1.13 1.34
CA ARG A 193 -17.29 2.51 1.50
C ARG A 193 -18.49 2.61 2.44
N GLU A 194 -19.45 1.68 2.33
CA GLU A 194 -20.65 1.64 3.18
C GLU A 194 -20.35 1.34 4.65
N LYS A 195 -19.28 0.58 4.91
CA LYS A 195 -18.89 0.13 6.25
C LYS A 195 -17.84 1.05 6.90
N ASP A 196 -16.96 1.63 6.09
CA ASP A 196 -15.86 2.47 6.51
C ASP A 196 -16.34 3.84 6.97
N SER A 197 -15.51 4.50 7.76
CA SER A 197 -15.72 5.78 8.45
C SER A 197 -16.62 6.76 7.69
N LYS A 198 -17.46 7.47 8.45
CA LYS A 198 -18.29 8.58 7.94
C LYS A 198 -17.48 9.86 7.69
N ASP A 199 -16.17 9.86 7.94
CA ASP A 199 -15.36 11.03 7.66
C ASP A 199 -15.32 11.29 6.15
N LYS A 200 -15.45 12.58 5.81
CA LYS A 200 -15.62 13.00 4.42
C LYS A 200 -14.40 12.63 3.55
N ARG A 201 -13.18 12.72 4.10
CA ARG A 201 -11.95 12.47 3.34
C ARG A 201 -11.90 11.02 2.87
N THR A 202 -12.12 10.08 3.76
CA THR A 202 -12.18 8.64 3.43
C THR A 202 -13.28 8.34 2.40
N GLN A 203 -14.46 8.93 2.59
CA GLN A 203 -15.57 8.76 1.64
C GLN A 203 -15.28 9.33 0.25
N ASP A 204 -14.58 10.47 0.17
CA ASP A 204 -14.13 11.07 -1.09
C ASP A 204 -13.10 10.18 -1.80
N GLU A 205 -12.20 9.52 -1.06
CA GLU A 205 -11.23 8.56 -1.62
C GLU A 205 -11.92 7.34 -2.25
N TYR A 206 -12.87 6.73 -1.54
CA TYR A 206 -13.69 5.64 -2.08
C TYR A 206 -14.51 6.08 -3.30
N ALA A 207 -15.14 7.26 -3.24
CA ALA A 207 -15.92 7.79 -4.37
C ALA A 207 -15.06 8.04 -5.61
N ALA A 208 -13.82 8.51 -5.43
CA ALA A 208 -12.87 8.68 -6.53
C ALA A 208 -12.43 7.34 -7.14
N LEU A 209 -12.21 6.31 -6.30
CA LEU A 209 -11.89 4.96 -6.78
C LEU A 209 -13.06 4.33 -7.56
N LEU A 210 -14.30 4.46 -7.06
CA LEU A 210 -15.50 4.01 -7.77
C LEU A 210 -15.68 4.69 -9.12
N ARG A 211 -15.48 6.01 -9.17
CA ARG A 211 -15.51 6.76 -10.43
C ARG A 211 -14.48 6.23 -11.42
N ALA A 212 -13.27 5.93 -10.97
CA ALA A 212 -12.23 5.40 -11.84
C ALA A 212 -12.59 4.04 -12.46
N PHE A 213 -13.27 3.16 -11.72
CA PHE A 213 -13.84 1.93 -12.28
C PHE A 213 -14.92 2.20 -13.32
N GLU A 214 -15.86 3.10 -13.05
CA GLU A 214 -16.93 3.45 -14.00
C GLU A 214 -16.38 4.06 -15.29
N GLU A 215 -15.36 4.91 -15.20
CA GLU A 215 -14.65 5.45 -16.34
C GLU A 215 -13.97 4.34 -17.17
N SER A 216 -13.28 3.38 -16.52
CA SER A 216 -12.70 2.22 -17.19
C SER A 216 -13.78 1.38 -17.90
N LYS A 217 -14.93 1.17 -17.25
CA LYS A 217 -16.07 0.43 -17.81
C LYS A 217 -16.67 1.11 -19.04
N GLN A 218 -16.63 2.44 -19.10
CA GLN A 218 -17.02 3.24 -20.27
C GLN A 218 -15.96 3.25 -21.39
N GLY A 219 -14.86 2.50 -21.22
CA GLY A 219 -13.79 2.40 -22.22
C GLY A 219 -12.83 3.58 -22.22
N MET A 220 -12.80 4.39 -21.15
CA MET A 220 -11.80 5.45 -21.05
C MET A 220 -10.38 4.85 -21.03
N PRO A 221 -9.40 5.51 -21.67
CA PRO A 221 -8.05 5.00 -21.73
C PRO A 221 -7.41 4.91 -20.34
N LYS A 222 -6.45 3.99 -20.24
CA LYS A 222 -5.53 3.84 -19.10
C LYS A 222 -4.81 5.16 -18.79
N ILE A 223 -4.41 5.35 -17.54
CA ILE A 223 -3.59 6.49 -17.13
C ILE A 223 -2.12 6.13 -17.31
N CYS A 224 -1.38 7.00 -18.00
CA CYS A 224 0.05 6.83 -18.22
C CYS A 224 0.84 7.85 -17.40
N GLY A 225 2.08 7.52 -17.05
CA GLY A 225 3.03 8.49 -16.52
C GLY A 225 3.42 9.55 -17.55
N ASP A 226 4.04 10.64 -17.09
CA ASP A 226 4.43 11.79 -17.93
C ASP A 226 5.33 11.39 -19.11
N ASP A 227 6.10 10.32 -18.97
CA ASP A 227 6.98 9.78 -20.02
C ASP A 227 6.27 8.84 -21.01
N GLY A 228 4.99 8.54 -20.78
CA GLY A 228 4.15 7.65 -21.58
C GLY A 228 4.59 6.19 -21.58
N LYS A 229 5.64 5.81 -20.84
CA LYS A 229 6.23 4.46 -20.91
C LYS A 229 5.39 3.40 -20.22
N TYR A 230 4.70 3.80 -19.16
CA TYR A 230 3.91 2.89 -18.34
C TYR A 230 2.50 3.44 -18.20
N CYS A 231 1.52 2.56 -18.45
CA CYS A 231 0.11 2.87 -18.32
C CYS A 231 -0.57 1.80 -17.48
N VAL A 232 -1.32 2.22 -16.47
CA VAL A 232 -2.10 1.34 -15.59
C VAL A 232 -3.59 1.62 -15.74
N GLY A 233 -4.43 0.68 -15.30
CA GLY A 233 -5.88 0.92 -15.24
C GLY A 233 -6.21 2.12 -14.35
N ARG A 234 -7.37 2.74 -14.57
CA ARG A 234 -7.71 4.01 -13.91
C ARG A 234 -7.89 3.82 -12.40
N ALA A 235 -8.46 2.70 -11.98
CA ALA A 235 -8.63 2.41 -10.56
C ALA A 235 -7.27 2.09 -9.90
N THR A 236 -6.40 1.33 -10.57
CA THR A 236 -5.01 1.13 -10.13
C THR A 236 -4.25 2.46 -10.01
N ALA A 237 -4.37 3.37 -10.98
CA ALA A 237 -3.76 4.69 -10.90
C ALA A 237 -4.26 5.46 -9.67
N ARG A 238 -5.57 5.40 -9.40
CA ARG A 238 -6.16 6.07 -8.25
C ARG A 238 -5.66 5.51 -6.92
N LEU A 239 -5.49 4.20 -6.81
CA LEU A 239 -4.88 3.54 -5.65
C LEU A 239 -3.45 4.03 -5.45
N ILE A 240 -2.62 4.01 -6.50
CA ILE A 240 -1.21 4.44 -6.45
C ILE A 240 -1.08 5.91 -6.02
N GLN A 241 -1.96 6.78 -6.51
CA GLN A 241 -1.94 8.22 -6.27
C GLN A 241 -2.47 8.64 -4.90
N SER A 242 -3.20 7.75 -4.22
CA SER A 242 -3.83 8.08 -2.94
C SER A 242 -2.83 8.13 -1.78
N ASP A 243 -3.16 8.95 -0.78
CA ASP A 243 -2.52 8.94 0.55
C ASP A 243 -3.25 8.02 1.53
N TYR A 244 -4.39 7.45 1.14
CA TYR A 244 -5.28 6.68 2.00
C TYR A 244 -5.15 5.17 1.80
N PHE A 245 -5.08 4.72 0.55
CA PHE A 245 -4.95 3.32 0.16
C PHE A 245 -3.50 2.85 0.11
#